data_AF-A0A1Q3KYG0-F1
#
_entry.id   AF-A0A1Q3KYG0-F1
#
_cell.length_a   1.000
_cell.length_b   1.000
_cell.length_c   1.000
_cell.angle_alpha   90.00
_cell.angle_beta   90.00
_cell.angle_gamma   90.00
#
_symmetry.space_group_name_H-M   'P 1'
#
loop_
_entity.id
_entity.type
_entity.pdbx_description
1 polymer ?
#
loop_
_entity_poly.entity_id
_entity_poly.type
_entity_poly.pdbx_seq_one_letter_code
_entity_poly.pdbx_strand_id
1 'polypeptide(L)'
;MAGGFEIVRDWRQTEAALLAARANGTAPILLTPEDAASRYGAGYLGALEARARREYPDVAFTLIVDCGDAPGYALACLRAGVSKISLSTWNDKIADIARQMGAELVRRPS
;
A
#
# COMPACT_ATOMS: atom_id res chain seq x y z
N MET A 1 6.91 -2.34 -21.01
CA MET A 1 7.55 -1.62 -19.89
C MET A 1 7.15 -2.34 -18.62
N ALA A 2 8.01 -3.19 -18.07
CA ALA A 2 7.75 -3.77 -16.75
C ALA A 2 7.82 -2.61 -15.75
N GLY A 3 6.66 -2.13 -15.29
CA GLY A 3 6.60 -1.09 -14.28
C GLY A 3 7.18 -1.67 -12.98
N GLY A 4 8.39 -1.25 -12.62
CA GLY A 4 9.01 -1.65 -11.37
C GLY A 4 8.24 -1.10 -10.17
N PHE A 5 8.30 -1.81 -9.05
CA PHE A 5 7.84 -1.31 -7.76
C PHE A 5 9.03 -0.93 -6.89
N GLU A 6 8.83 0.02 -5.98
CA GLU A 6 9.83 0.42 -4.99
C GLU A 6 9.42 -0.06 -3.60
N ILE A 7 10.34 -0.73 -2.89
CA ILE A 7 10.08 -1.18 -1.54
C ILE A 7 10.24 -0.02 -0.56
N VAL A 8 9.17 0.34 0.14
CA VAL A 8 9.16 1.41 1.15
C VAL A 8 8.79 0.87 2.53
N ARG A 9 9.55 1.26 3.55
CA ARG A 9 9.36 0.81 4.95
C ARG A 9 8.90 1.91 5.88
N ASP A 10 9.19 3.14 5.50
CA ASP A 10 8.98 4.32 6.33
C ASP A 10 8.66 5.55 5.50
N TRP A 11 8.42 6.66 6.20
CA TRP A 11 8.14 7.94 5.58
C TRP A 11 9.29 8.45 4.73
N ARG A 12 10.55 8.29 5.16
CA ARG A 12 11.70 8.84 4.44
C ARG A 12 11.85 8.19 3.06
N GLN A 13 11.65 6.88 2.96
CA GLN A 13 11.67 6.16 1.69
C GLN A 13 10.46 6.52 0.82
N THR A 14 9.27 6.58 1.43
CA THR A 14 8.04 7.00 0.73
C THR A 14 8.19 8.39 0.13
N GLU A 15 8.70 9.34 0.90
CA GLU A 15 8.93 10.71 0.49
C GLU A 15 9.96 10.82 -0.65
N ALA A 16 11.08 10.09 -0.54
CA ALA A 16 12.09 10.07 -1.59
C ALA A 16 11.53 9.55 -2.92
N ALA A 17 10.75 8.47 -2.88
CA ALA A 17 10.10 7.89 -4.05
C ALA A 17 9.10 8.86 -4.70
N LEU A 18 8.29 9.55 -3.89
CA LEU A 18 7.30 10.52 -4.39
C LEU A 18 7.96 11.79 -4.95
N LEU A 19 9.04 12.27 -4.33
CA LEU A 19 9.83 13.38 -4.87
C LEU A 19 10.45 13.04 -6.21
N ALA A 20 11.05 11.85 -6.34
CA ALA A 20 11.59 11.37 -7.60
C ALA A 20 10.49 11.24 -8.67
N ALA A 21 9.34 10.68 -8.29
CA ALA A 21 8.21 10.55 -9.21
C ALA A 21 7.66 11.89 -9.69
N ARG A 22 7.56 12.87 -8.78
CA ARG A 22 7.16 14.24 -9.10
C ARG A 22 8.10 14.89 -10.11
N ALA A 23 9.41 14.79 -9.87
CA ALA A 23 10.43 15.35 -10.77
C ALA A 23 10.40 14.72 -12.16
N ASN A 24 10.08 13.43 -12.24
CA ASN A 24 10.05 12.67 -13.50
C ASN A 24 8.68 12.62 -14.18
N GLY A 25 7.62 13.17 -13.55
CA GLY A 25 6.25 13.07 -14.05
C GLY A 25 5.74 11.62 -14.15
N THR A 26 6.13 10.76 -13.22
CA THR A 26 5.78 9.32 -13.21
C THR A 26 4.80 8.97 -12.10
N ALA A 27 4.17 7.79 -12.20
CA ALA A 27 3.25 7.27 -11.19
C ALA A 27 3.78 5.96 -10.59
N PRO A 28 4.47 6.00 -9.43
CA PRO A 28 5.17 4.83 -8.91
C PRO A 28 4.20 3.87 -8.21
N ILE A 29 4.59 2.59 -8.21
CA ILE A 29 4.02 1.58 -7.32
C ILE A 29 4.98 1.44 -6.14
N LEU A 30 4.53 1.82 -4.97
CA LEU A 30 5.20 1.61 -3.71
C LEU A 30 4.68 0.30 -3.10
N LEU A 31 5.57 -0.54 -2.61
CA LEU A 31 5.24 -1.83 -2.02
C LEU A 31 5.91 -1.94 -0.65
N THR A 32 5.17 -2.34 0.37
CA THR A 32 5.79 -2.61 1.66
C THR A 32 6.54 -3.95 1.65
N PRO A 33 7.52 -4.16 2.56
CA PRO A 33 8.08 -5.49 2.76
C PRO A 33 7.00 -6.52 3.09
N GLU A 34 7.33 -7.80 2.90
CA GLU A 34 6.47 -8.91 3.33
C GLU A 34 6.14 -8.80 4.82
N ASP A 35 4.91 -9.15 5.17
CA ASP A 35 4.37 -9.11 6.52
C ASP A 35 4.41 -7.71 7.17
N ALA A 36 4.42 -6.65 6.38
CA ALA A 36 4.47 -5.28 6.88
C ALA A 36 3.34 -4.97 7.86
N ALA A 37 2.12 -5.47 7.61
CA ALA A 37 0.98 -5.21 8.49
C ALA A 37 1.16 -5.76 9.91
N SER A 38 1.80 -6.93 10.07
CA SER A 38 2.08 -7.50 11.40
C SER A 38 3.24 -6.78 12.09
N ARG A 39 4.22 -6.32 11.32
CA ARG A 39 5.44 -5.66 11.81
C ARG A 39 5.24 -4.21 12.23
N TYR A 40 4.56 -3.43 11.39
CA TYR A 40 4.41 -1.98 11.59
C TYR A 40 3.04 -1.59 12.15
N GLY A 41 2.03 -2.44 11.96
CA GLY A 41 0.67 -2.19 12.38
C GLY A 41 -0.14 -1.35 11.38
N ALA A 42 -1.42 -1.70 11.25
CA ALA A 42 -2.34 -1.08 10.31
C ALA A 42 -2.49 0.44 10.48
N GLY A 43 -2.49 0.94 11.73
CA GLY A 43 -2.64 2.37 12.01
C GLY A 43 -1.47 3.20 11.46
N TYR A 44 -0.24 2.69 11.56
CA TYR A 44 0.93 3.34 10.96
C TYR A 44 0.84 3.34 9.44
N LEU A 45 0.49 2.20 8.84
CA LEU A 45 0.44 2.03 7.39
C LEU A 45 -0.67 2.88 6.75
N GLY A 46 -1.84 2.96 7.38
CA GLY A 46 -2.90 3.87 6.96
C GLY A 46 -2.49 5.35 7.09
N ALA A 47 -1.82 5.71 8.20
CA ALA A 47 -1.30 7.06 8.39
C ALA A 47 -0.20 7.43 7.37
N LEU A 48 0.63 6.46 6.96
CA LEU A 48 1.65 6.61 5.92
C LEU A 48 1.00 6.95 4.58
N GLU A 49 -0.03 6.21 4.16
CA GLU A 49 -0.76 6.49 2.91
C GLU A 49 -1.47 7.84 2.98
N ALA A 50 -2.20 8.10 4.06
CA ALA A 50 -2.93 9.36 4.24
C ALA A 50 -1.99 10.57 4.22
N ARG A 51 -0.80 10.44 4.83
CA ARG A 51 0.24 11.46 4.78
C ARG A 51 0.75 11.68 3.36
N ALA A 52 1.08 10.61 2.64
CA ALA A 52 1.54 10.68 1.26
C ALA A 52 0.51 11.38 0.34
N ARG A 53 -0.77 11.00 0.44
CA ARG A 53 -1.86 11.64 -0.33
C ARG A 53 -2.02 13.12 -0.01
N ARG A 54 -1.85 13.51 1.26
CA ARG A 54 -1.97 14.90 1.71
C ARG A 54 -0.79 15.77 1.25
N GLU A 55 0.43 15.25 1.34
CA GLU A 55 1.66 16.02 1.06
C GLU A 55 2.05 16.02 -0.43
N TYR A 56 1.59 15.02 -1.19
CA TYR A 56 1.84 14.88 -2.63
C TYR A 56 0.53 14.70 -3.42
N PRO A 57 -0.44 15.63 -3.33
CA PRO A 57 -1.75 15.50 -3.99
C PRO A 57 -1.65 15.54 -5.53
N ASP A 58 -0.56 16.08 -6.07
CA ASP A 58 -0.29 16.20 -7.50
C ASP A 58 0.44 14.98 -8.09
N VAL A 59 0.91 14.06 -7.25
CA VAL A 59 1.63 12.86 -7.69
C VAL A 59 0.67 11.68 -7.65
N ALA A 60 0.35 11.13 -8.83
CA ALA A 60 -0.34 9.84 -8.88
C ALA A 60 0.60 8.76 -8.35
N PHE A 61 0.16 7.93 -7.41
CA PHE A 61 0.91 6.78 -6.91
C PHE A 61 -0.03 5.68 -6.42
N THR A 62 0.50 4.47 -6.31
CA THR A 62 -0.16 3.34 -5.66
C THR A 62 0.71 2.87 -4.50
N LEU A 63 0.15 2.71 -3.30
CA LEU A 63 0.80 2.01 -2.20
C LEU A 63 0.10 0.66 -2.00
N ILE A 64 0.86 -0.43 -2.10
CA ILE A 64 0.38 -1.78 -1.80
C ILE A 64 0.96 -2.19 -0.45
N VAL A 65 0.07 -2.43 0.52
CA VAL A 65 0.44 -2.92 1.84
C VAL A 65 0.36 -4.44 1.91
N ASP A 66 1.50 -5.06 2.16
CA ASP A 66 1.59 -6.49 2.37
C ASP A 66 1.10 -6.91 3.76
N CYS A 67 0.05 -7.71 3.76
CA CYS A 67 -0.64 -8.17 4.95
C CYS A 67 -0.25 -9.60 5.36
N GLY A 68 0.72 -10.22 4.68
CA GLY A 68 1.12 -11.59 4.96
C GLY A 68 0.00 -12.60 4.70
N ASP A 69 -0.13 -13.59 5.58
CA ASP A 69 -1.10 -14.69 5.48
C ASP A 69 -2.35 -14.52 6.34
N ALA A 70 -2.36 -13.57 7.29
CA ALA A 70 -3.45 -13.44 8.26
C ALA A 70 -4.52 -12.43 7.79
N PRO A 71 -5.78 -12.87 7.55
CA PRO A 71 -6.87 -11.99 7.13
C PRO A 71 -7.19 -10.86 8.13
N GLY A 72 -6.89 -11.07 9.41
CA GLY A 72 -7.07 -10.06 10.46
C GLY A 72 -6.25 -8.79 10.20
N TYR A 73 -5.02 -8.93 9.71
CA TYR A 73 -4.18 -7.77 9.37
C TYR A 73 -4.68 -7.03 8.14
N ALA A 74 -5.16 -7.75 7.12
CA ALA A 74 -5.83 -7.15 5.97
C ALA A 74 -7.04 -6.31 6.39
N LEU A 75 -7.94 -6.88 7.20
CA LEU A 75 -9.11 -6.15 7.72
C LEU A 75 -8.72 -4.92 8.55
N ALA A 76 -7.64 -5.02 9.34
CA ALA A 76 -7.14 -3.88 10.11
C ALA A 76 -6.63 -2.77 9.18
N CYS A 77 -5.87 -3.10 8.12
CA CYS A 77 -5.37 -2.13 7.15
C CYS A 77 -6.50 -1.44 6.39
N LEU A 78 -7.52 -2.19 5.95
CA LEU A 78 -8.70 -1.62 5.29
C LEU A 78 -9.43 -0.62 6.21
N ARG A 79 -9.61 -0.96 7.49
CA ARG A 79 -10.22 -0.04 8.48
C ARG A 79 -9.36 1.19 8.76
N ALA A 80 -8.04 1.07 8.61
CA ALA A 80 -7.12 2.20 8.72
C ALA A 80 -7.10 3.08 7.46
N GLY A 81 -7.88 2.74 6.42
CA GLY A 81 -8.02 3.52 5.20
C GLY A 81 -7.01 3.19 4.10
N VAL A 82 -6.29 2.06 4.21
CA VAL A 82 -5.37 1.61 3.15
C VAL A 82 -6.17 1.24 1.90
N SER A 83 -5.77 1.78 0.75
CA SER A 83 -6.51 1.63 -0.50
C SER A 83 -6.18 0.35 -1.27
N LYS A 84 -4.94 -0.16 -1.19
CA LYS A 84 -4.54 -1.44 -1.80
C LYS A 84 -3.76 -2.31 -0.82
N ILE A 85 -4.20 -3.56 -0.69
CA ILE A 85 -3.55 -4.57 0.16
C ILE A 85 -3.18 -5.80 -0.65
N SER A 86 -2.19 -6.55 -0.20
CA SER A 86 -1.88 -7.90 -0.70
C SER A 86 -1.88 -8.92 0.44
N LEU A 87 -2.23 -10.17 0.10
CA LEU A 87 -2.08 -11.33 0.96
C LEU A 87 -1.23 -12.37 0.23
N SER A 88 -0.46 -13.16 0.99
CA SER A 88 0.35 -14.26 0.47
C SER A 88 -0.51 -15.29 -0.27
N THR A 89 -1.72 -15.54 0.24
CA THR A 89 -2.75 -16.36 -0.42
C THR A 89 -3.98 -15.51 -0.71
N TRP A 90 -4.56 -15.67 -1.90
CA TRP A 90 -5.81 -14.99 -2.24
C TRP A 90 -6.93 -15.32 -1.26
N ASN A 91 -7.79 -14.35 -0.97
CA ASN A 91 -8.96 -14.58 -0.13
C ASN A 91 -10.15 -13.78 -0.68
N ASP A 92 -11.13 -14.48 -1.27
CA ASP A 92 -12.30 -13.85 -1.93
C ASP A 92 -13.16 -13.04 -0.95
N LYS A 93 -13.24 -13.45 0.32
CA LYS A 93 -13.98 -12.69 1.33
C LYS A 93 -13.30 -11.36 1.62
N ILE A 94 -11.97 -11.35 1.69
CA ILE A 94 -11.20 -10.12 1.87
C ILE A 94 -11.29 -9.24 0.63
N ALA A 95 -11.23 -9.81 -0.58
CA ALA A 95 -11.42 -9.06 -1.81
C ALA A 95 -12.79 -8.37 -1.87
N ASP A 96 -13.86 -9.07 -1.49
CA ASP A 96 -15.20 -8.50 -1.45
C ASP A 96 -15.33 -7.40 -0.40
N ILE A 97 -14.79 -7.61 0.81
CA ILE A 97 -14.79 -6.57 1.86
C ILE A 97 -13.99 -5.34 1.42
N ALA A 98 -12.81 -5.52 0.81
CA ALA A 98 -12.00 -4.43 0.30
C ALA A 98 -12.81 -3.59 -0.70
N ARG A 99 -13.48 -4.26 -1.66
CA ARG A 99 -14.35 -3.60 -2.66
C ARG A 99 -15.48 -2.81 -1.99
N GLN A 100 -16.15 -3.38 -1.00
CA GLN A 100 -17.20 -2.68 -0.24
C GLN A 100 -16.68 -1.45 0.51
N MET A 101 -15.39 -1.43 0.85
CA MET A 101 -14.72 -0.31 1.52
C MET A 101 -14.05 0.69 0.55
N GLY A 102 -14.21 0.52 -0.77
CA GLY A 102 -13.56 1.36 -1.77
C GLY A 102 -12.05 1.10 -1.93
N ALA A 103 -11.58 -0.07 -1.48
CA ALA A 103 -10.21 -0.54 -1.56
C ALA A 103 -10.12 -1.80 -2.44
N GLU A 104 -8.90 -2.32 -2.63
CA GLU A 104 -8.64 -3.47 -3.50
C GLU A 104 -7.68 -4.47 -2.87
N LEU A 105 -8.01 -5.77 -2.95
CA LEU A 105 -7.05 -6.85 -2.75
C LEU A 105 -6.35 -7.13 -4.09
N VAL A 106 -5.03 -6.99 -4.12
CA VAL A 106 -4.21 -7.21 -5.31
C VAL A 106 -3.21 -8.33 -5.10
N ARG A 107 -2.66 -8.85 -6.21
CA ARG A 107 -1.47 -9.71 -6.16
C ARG A 107 -0.26 -8.86 -5.79
N ARG A 108 0.59 -9.39 -4.91
CA ARG A 108 1.91 -8.81 -4.66
C ARG A 108 2.71 -8.84 -5.98
N PRO A 109 3.24 -7.70 -6.44
CA PRO A 109 4.14 -7.67 -7.59
C PRO A 109 5.42 -8.50 -7.32
N SER A 110 5.91 -9.21 -8.34
CA SER A 110 7.13 -10.03 -8.33
C SER A 110 8.24 -9.42 -9.15
#